data_AF-A0A8J4WS44-F1
#
_entry.id   AF-A0A8J4WS44-F1
#
_cell.length_a   1.000
_cell.length_b   1.000
_cell.length_c   1.000
_cell.angle_alpha   90.00
_cell.angle_beta   90.00
_cell.angle_gamma   90.00
#
_symmetry.space_group_name_H-M   'P 1'
#
loop_
_entity.id
_entity.type
_entity.pdbx_description
1 polymer ?
#
loop_
_entity_poly.entity_id
_entity_poly.type
_entity_poly.pdbx_seq_one_letter_code
_entity_poly.pdbx_strand_id
1 'polypeptide(L)'
;MLFREIIFYTSTACIYLRKYLAGHAWYSRVTPRLLIGALPLRSTWAAVEFTECITHIVSLLEPFEVKRFVFGPNEAAARGLQYLSLPVRDFTGIPTLEQVGWAVCSSWLVR
;
A
#
# COMPACT_ATOMS: atom_id res chain seq x y z
N MET A 1 14.03 4.52 -16.58
CA MET A 1 13.68 3.71 -15.40
C MET A 1 14.24 4.33 -14.12
N LEU A 2 15.56 4.55 -14.00
CA LEU A 2 16.22 5.11 -12.81
C LEU A 2 15.66 6.46 -12.29
N PHE A 3 15.36 7.42 -13.17
CA PHE A 3 14.86 8.74 -12.76
C PHE A 3 13.52 8.69 -12.02
N ARG A 4 12.64 7.74 -12.40
CA ARG A 4 11.34 7.53 -11.75
C ARG A 4 11.52 6.93 -10.35
N GLU A 5 12.39 5.94 -10.22
CA GLU A 5 12.73 5.37 -8.93
C GLU A 5 13.31 6.42 -7.99
N ILE A 6 14.19 7.30 -8.47
CA ILE A 6 14.76 8.38 -7.65
C ILE A 6 13.66 9.34 -7.17
N ILE A 7 12.75 9.78 -8.05
CA ILE A 7 11.65 10.66 -7.66
C ILE A 7 10.71 9.97 -6.64
N PHE A 8 10.41 8.69 -6.85
CA PHE A 8 9.58 7.91 -5.94
C PHE A 8 10.20 7.74 -4.55
N TYR A 9 11.48 7.37 -4.48
CA TYR A 9 12.15 7.18 -3.20
C TYR A 9 12.41 8.50 -2.49
N THR A 10 12.70 9.58 -3.22
CA THR A 10 12.84 10.91 -2.63
C THR A 10 11.51 11.41 -2.05
N SER A 11 10.40 11.25 -2.77
CA SER A 11 9.07 11.64 -2.26
C SER A 11 8.67 10.81 -1.03
N THR A 12 8.87 9.49 -1.08
CA THR A 12 8.61 8.58 0.05
C THR A 12 9.47 8.92 1.26
N ALA A 13 10.75 9.23 1.06
CA ALA A 13 11.66 9.63 2.13
C ALA A 13 11.24 10.95 2.77
N CYS A 14 10.80 11.94 1.99
CA CYS A 14 10.27 13.19 2.51
C CYS A 14 9.02 12.96 3.38
N ILE A 15 8.10 12.09 2.94
CA ILE A 15 6.90 11.75 3.72
C ILE A 15 7.29 11.00 5.01
N TYR A 16 8.30 10.13 4.94
CA TYR A 16 8.79 9.38 6.11
C TYR A 16 9.43 10.30 7.14
N LEU A 17 10.21 11.27 6.68
CA LEU A 17 10.79 12.29 7.54
C LEU A 17 9.70 13.15 8.20
N ARG A 18 8.65 13.52 7.46
CA ARG A 18 7.49 14.25 8.01
C ARG A 18 6.71 13.44 9.05
N LYS A 19 6.57 12.13 8.87
CA LYS A 19 6.02 11.24 9.91
C LYS A 19 6.83 11.35 11.19
N TYR A 20 8.15 11.21 11.10
CA TYR A 20 9.03 11.17 12.27
C TYR A 20 9.14 12.52 12.98
N LEU A 21 9.29 13.61 12.23
CA LEU A 21 9.51 14.95 12.78
C LEU A 21 8.22 15.67 13.17
N ALA A 22 7.14 15.47 12.42
CA ALA A 22 5.91 16.25 12.56
C ALA A 22 4.69 15.38 12.91
N GLY A 23 4.91 14.13 13.36
CA GLY A 23 3.86 13.23 13.83
C GLY A 23 2.79 12.88 12.78
N HIS A 24 3.07 13.08 11.49
CA HIS A 24 2.09 12.79 10.43
C HIS A 24 1.79 11.28 10.38
N ALA A 25 0.52 10.93 10.30
CA ALA A 25 0.11 9.53 10.22
C ALA A 25 0.55 8.92 8.88
N TRP A 26 1.23 7.77 8.92
CA TRP A 26 1.65 7.02 7.72
C TRP A 26 0.46 6.33 7.03
N TYR A 27 -0.55 6.01 7.83
CA TYR A 27 -1.85 5.49 7.43
C TYR A 27 -2.93 6.35 8.06
N SER A 28 -3.97 6.64 7.30
CA SER A 28 -5.16 7.30 7.77
C SER A 28 -6.36 6.38 7.56
N ARG A 29 -7.24 6.32 8.56
CA ARG A 29 -8.51 5.59 8.45
C ARG A 29 -9.51 6.51 7.76
N VAL A 30 -9.99 6.11 6.58
CA VAL A 30 -11.02 6.85 5.84
C VAL A 30 -12.42 6.39 6.26
N THR A 31 -12.56 5.08 6.46
CA THR A 31 -13.82 4.41 6.84
C THR A 31 -13.50 3.36 7.91
N PRO A 32 -14.44 2.92 8.76
CA PRO A 32 -14.17 1.86 9.74
C PRO A 32 -13.59 0.54 9.19
N ARG A 33 -13.67 0.32 7.87
CA ARG A 33 -13.12 -0.86 7.17
C ARG A 33 -12.04 -0.51 6.13
N LEU A 34 -11.64 0.76 6.03
CA LEU A 34 -10.71 1.22 4.99
C LEU A 34 -9.62 2.09 5.59
N LEU A 35 -8.39 1.58 5.52
CA LEU A 35 -7.17 2.32 5.77
C LEU A 35 -6.51 2.66 4.45
N ILE A 36 -6.10 3.93 4.31
CA ILE A 36 -5.32 4.41 3.18
C ILE A 36 -4.03 4.96 3.73
N GLY A 37 -2.90 4.60 3.12
CA GLY A 37 -1.62 5.16 3.52
C GLY A 37 -0.58 5.04 2.45
N ALA A 38 0.63 5.45 2.83
CA ALA A 38 1.79 5.33 1.99
C ALA A 38 2.28 3.86 1.91
N LEU A 39 3.46 3.70 1.33
CA LEU A 39 4.11 2.40 1.11
C LEU A 39 4.07 1.51 2.36
N PRO A 40 3.67 0.23 2.25
CA PRO A 40 3.63 -0.66 3.40
C PRO A 40 5.03 -1.11 3.79
N LEU A 41 5.69 -0.31 4.61
CA LEU A 41 7.02 -0.61 5.14
C LEU A 41 6.91 -1.74 6.17
N ARG A 42 7.79 -2.73 6.06
CA ARG A 42 7.82 -3.88 6.99
C ARG A 42 7.98 -3.44 8.46
N SER A 43 8.72 -2.36 8.70
CA SER A 43 8.95 -1.80 10.04
C SER A 43 7.67 -1.26 10.68
N THR A 44 6.75 -0.72 9.90
CA THR A 44 5.48 -0.16 10.40
C THR A 44 4.34 -1.16 10.31
N TRP A 45 4.44 -2.13 9.40
CA TRP A 45 3.39 -3.10 9.14
C TRP A 45 3.01 -3.94 10.35
N ALA A 46 4.01 -4.40 11.13
CA ALA A 46 3.74 -5.22 12.33
C ALA A 46 2.84 -4.50 13.36
N ALA A 47 3.03 -3.18 13.54
CA ALA A 47 2.19 -2.40 14.43
C ALA A 47 0.75 -2.28 13.88
N VAL A 48 0.61 -2.02 12.58
CA VAL A 48 -0.70 -1.87 11.92
C VAL A 48 -1.48 -3.18 11.92
N GLU A 49 -0.80 -4.30 11.61
CA GLU A 49 -1.40 -5.63 11.61
C GLU A 49 -1.98 -5.99 12.98
N PHE A 50 -1.24 -5.67 14.05
CA PHE A 50 -1.69 -5.90 15.42
C PHE A 50 -2.89 -5.02 15.83
N THR A 51 -2.93 -3.78 15.38
CA THR A 51 -3.96 -2.82 15.83
C THR A 51 -5.24 -2.82 14.97
N GLU A 52 -5.14 -3.16 13.69
CA GLU A 52 -6.21 -2.90 12.70
C GLU A 52 -6.89 -4.15 12.14
N CYS A 53 -6.48 -5.36 12.56
CA CYS A 53 -7.06 -6.64 12.09
C CYS A 53 -7.28 -6.70 10.57
N ILE A 54 -6.25 -6.31 9.80
CA ILE A 54 -6.31 -6.24 8.35
C ILE A 54 -6.44 -7.65 7.78
N THR A 55 -7.39 -7.85 6.86
CA THR A 55 -7.61 -9.11 6.15
C THR A 55 -7.24 -9.03 4.66
N HIS A 56 -7.33 -7.83 4.08
CA HIS A 56 -7.13 -7.59 2.64
C HIS A 56 -6.21 -6.39 2.42
N ILE A 57 -5.35 -6.50 1.42
CA ILE A 57 -4.41 -5.45 1.01
C ILE A 57 -4.59 -5.21 -0.47
N VAL A 58 -4.91 -3.97 -0.84
CA VAL A 58 -4.91 -3.52 -2.22
C VAL A 58 -3.67 -2.67 -2.44
N SER A 59 -2.74 -3.18 -3.22
CA SER A 59 -1.49 -2.50 -3.58
C SER A 59 -1.59 -1.92 -4.96
N LEU A 60 -1.38 -0.62 -5.08
CA LEU A 60 -1.34 0.10 -6.36
C LEU A 60 0.08 0.26 -6.93
N LEU A 61 1.06 -0.39 -6.29
CA LEU A 61 2.48 -0.19 -6.55
C LEU A 61 2.93 -0.87 -7.85
N GLU A 62 3.91 -0.26 -8.51
CA GLU A 62 4.60 -0.89 -9.62
C GLU A 62 5.54 -2.01 -9.11
N PRO A 63 5.77 -3.10 -9.87
CA PRO A 63 6.59 -4.23 -9.41
C PRO A 63 8.02 -3.85 -8.98
N PHE A 64 8.58 -2.75 -9.51
CA PHE A 64 9.92 -2.27 -9.13
C PHE A 64 9.95 -1.56 -7.77
N GLU A 65 8.79 -1.13 -7.26
CA GLU A 65 8.65 -0.41 -5.99
C GLU A 65 8.60 -1.38 -4.81
N VAL A 66 8.16 -2.62 -5.06
CA VAL A 66 8.10 -3.72 -4.09
C VAL A 66 9.52 -4.29 -3.89
N LYS A 67 10.36 -3.52 -3.20
CA LYS A 67 11.72 -3.95 -2.79
C LYS A 67 11.69 -4.65 -1.42
N ARG A 68 12.85 -5.15 -0.98
CA ARG A 68 13.02 -5.94 0.27
C ARG A 68 12.50 -5.29 1.56
N PHE A 69 12.23 -4.00 1.58
CA PHE A 69 11.72 -3.27 2.76
C PHE A 69 10.19 -3.06 2.73
N VAL A 70 9.55 -3.45 1.62
CA VAL A 70 8.10 -3.34 1.43
C VAL A 70 7.45 -4.68 1.74
N PHE A 71 6.27 -4.61 2.35
CA PHE A 71 5.40 -5.76 2.59
C PHE A 71 4.81 -6.21 1.25
N GLY A 72 5.17 -7.43 0.85
CA GLY A 72 4.86 -7.96 -0.46
C GLY A 72 3.78 -9.05 -0.45
N PRO A 73 3.32 -9.49 -1.64
CA PRO A 73 2.31 -10.53 -1.79
C PRO A 73 2.72 -11.86 -1.15
N ASN A 74 4.00 -12.23 -1.20
CA ASN A 74 4.49 -13.48 -0.60
C ASN A 74 4.36 -13.46 0.93
N GLU A 75 4.59 -12.31 1.56
CA GLU A 75 4.48 -12.16 3.02
C GLU A 75 3.03 -12.09 3.46
N ALA A 76 2.17 -11.48 2.63
CA ALA A 76 0.73 -11.51 2.82
C ALA A 76 0.19 -12.94 2.77
N ALA A 77 0.57 -13.72 1.75
CA ALA A 77 0.17 -15.10 1.61
C ALA A 77 0.63 -15.98 2.78
N ALA A 78 1.86 -15.79 3.26
CA ALA A 78 2.38 -16.50 4.43
C ALA A 78 1.60 -16.21 5.72
N ARG A 79 0.88 -15.08 5.78
CA ARG A 79 0.06 -14.65 6.92
C ARG A 79 -1.44 -14.85 6.70
N GLY A 80 -1.84 -15.49 5.59
CA GLY A 80 -3.25 -15.70 5.25
C GLY A 80 -4.00 -14.43 4.83
N LEU A 81 -3.26 -13.37 4.48
CA LEU A 81 -3.82 -12.10 4.02
C LEU A 81 -4.09 -12.16 2.51
N GLN A 82 -5.23 -11.61 2.09
CA GLN A 82 -5.54 -11.48 0.67
C GLN A 82 -4.83 -10.26 0.09
N TYR A 83 -3.98 -10.47 -0.92
CA TYR A 83 -3.22 -9.40 -1.56
C TYR A 83 -3.65 -9.22 -3.01
N LEU A 84 -4.19 -8.05 -3.31
CA LEU A 84 -4.54 -7.63 -4.67
C LEU A 84 -3.51 -6.61 -5.17
N SER A 85 -2.73 -7.00 -6.18
CA SER A 85 -1.77 -6.11 -6.83
C SER A 85 -2.39 -5.53 -8.10
N LEU A 86 -2.59 -4.22 -8.12
CA LEU A 86 -3.08 -3.47 -9.26
C LEU A 86 -2.00 -2.47 -9.66
N PRO A 87 -1.02 -2.86 -10.51
CA PRO A 87 0.05 -1.96 -10.87
C PRO A 87 -0.52 -0.73 -11.60
N VAL A 88 -0.42 0.44 -10.96
CA VAL A 88 -0.80 1.72 -11.55
C VAL A 88 0.47 2.53 -11.73
N ARG A 89 0.60 3.20 -12.87
CA ARG A 89 1.78 4.02 -13.17
C ARG A 89 1.86 5.22 -12.23
N ASP A 90 2.97 5.38 -11.56
CA ASP A 90 3.15 6.46 -10.59
C ASP A 90 3.14 7.86 -11.25
N PHE A 91 2.52 8.83 -10.55
CA PHE A 91 2.30 10.24 -10.91
C PHE A 91 1.33 10.56 -12.07
N THR A 92 0.97 9.60 -12.92
CA THR A 92 0.06 9.84 -14.07
C THR A 92 -1.01 8.77 -14.27
N GLY A 93 -0.95 7.67 -13.50
CA GLY A 93 -1.90 6.57 -13.61
C GLY A 93 -3.14 6.86 -12.77
N ILE A 94 -4.28 7.01 -13.44
CA ILE A 94 -5.58 6.84 -12.82
C ILE A 94 -5.91 5.35 -13.01
N PRO A 95 -6.31 4.61 -11.95
CA PRO A 95 -6.75 3.23 -12.14
C PRO A 95 -7.91 3.20 -13.13
N THR A 96 -7.91 2.26 -14.08
CA THR A 96 -9.03 2.16 -15.03
C THR A 96 -10.31 1.77 -14.28
N LEU A 97 -11.47 2.12 -14.84
CA LEU A 97 -12.76 1.78 -14.24
C LEU A 97 -12.92 0.28 -14.00
N GLU A 98 -12.30 -0.55 -14.85
CA GLU A 98 -12.26 -2.00 -14.70
C GLU A 98 -11.41 -2.45 -13.50
N GLN A 99 -10.25 -1.83 -13.27
CA GLN A 99 -9.40 -2.12 -12.10
C GLN A 99 -10.10 -1.72 -10.80
N VAL A 100 -10.79 -0.57 -10.79
CA VAL A 100 -11.60 -0.14 -9.65
C VAL A 100 -12.78 -1.10 -9.44
N GLY A 101 -13.45 -1.48 -10.52
CA GLY A 101 -14.54 -2.47 -10.51
C GLY A 101 -14.11 -3.80 -9.91
N TRP A 102 -12.94 -4.33 -10.31
CA TRP A 102 -12.38 -5.53 -9.71
C TRP A 102 -12.01 -5.36 -8.25
N ALA A 103 -11.34 -4.27 -7.85
CA ALA A 103 -10.97 -4.04 -6.45
C ALA A 103 -12.21 -4.00 -5.54
N VAL A 104 -13.27 -3.31 -5.98
CA VAL A 104 -14.53 -3.26 -5.28
C VAL A 104 -15.17 -4.65 -5.26
N CYS A 105 -15.39 -5.28 -6.42
CA CYS A 105 -16.01 -6.60 -6.49
C CYS A 105 -15.27 -7.67 -5.67
N SER A 106 -13.93 -7.69 -5.68
CA SER A 106 -13.15 -8.62 -4.84
C SER A 106 -13.32 -8.35 -3.35
N SER A 107 -13.51 -7.09 -2.94
CA SER A 107 -13.80 -6.75 -1.55
C SER A 107 -15.23 -7.12 -1.12
N TRP A 108 -16.17 -7.28 -2.05
CA TRP A 108 -17.58 -7.61 -1.77
C TRP A 108 -17.94 -9.09 -2.04
N LEU A 109 -17.17 -9.81 -2.86
CA LEU A 109 -17.36 -11.23 -3.20
C LEU A 109 -16.85 -12.21 -2.12
N VAL A 110 -16.12 -11.73 -1.11
CA VAL A 110 -15.63 -12.52 0.03
C VAL A 110 -16.51 -12.31 1.27
N ARG A 111 -17.83 -12.19 1.06
CA ARG A 111 -18.84 -12.24 2.12
C ARG A 111 -19.59 -13.56 2.08
#